data_AF-A0A938UZL2-F1
#
_entry.id   AF-A0A938UZL2-F1
#
_cell.length_a   1.000
_cell.length_b   1.000
_cell.length_c   1.000
_cell.angle_alpha   90.00
_cell.angle_beta   90.00
_cell.angle_gamma   90.00
#
_symmetry.space_group_name_H-M   'P 1'
#
loop_
_entity.id
_entity.type
_entity.pdbx_description
1 polymer ?
#
loop_
_entity_poly.entity_id
_entity_poly.type
_entity_poly.pdbx_seq_one_letter_code
_entity_poly.pdbx_strand_id
1 'polypeptide(L)'
;MLPRRVSGMEWSATGTPREVATRFAEEFADLLGAGGKDLVWTHDEQSRERTAVHFGQEWNGIRVSGGHVVIVVSDSGKVLSCSSGVRPVLVPPPETDVGAEAARKAAVASLGNAAELGNTAPLVTGKLVLPSADRTQIVYRVLLPTIPGLAKLVVLVDAATGDVVQTVNDVRR
;
A
#
# COMPACT_ATOMS: atom_id res chain seq x y z
N MET A 1 2.40 2.67 -15.82
CA MET A 1 2.50 4.08 -15.37
C MET A 1 3.80 4.24 -14.58
N LEU A 2 4.68 5.13 -15.02
CA LEU A 2 5.96 5.41 -14.34
C LEU A 2 5.70 6.32 -13.11
N PRO A 3 6.46 6.16 -12.01
CA PRO A 3 6.37 7.07 -10.89
C PRO A 3 6.68 8.51 -11.34
N ARG A 4 5.85 9.46 -10.90
CA ARG A 4 6.07 10.89 -11.16
C ARG A 4 6.95 11.43 -10.04
N ARG A 5 8.12 11.97 -10.40
CA ARG A 5 9.02 12.63 -9.46
C ARG A 5 9.16 14.10 -9.83
N VAL A 6 8.95 14.97 -8.85
CA VAL A 6 9.17 16.41 -8.99
C VAL A 6 10.18 16.84 -7.92
N SER A 7 11.16 17.64 -8.33
CA SER A 7 12.22 18.17 -7.45
C SER A 7 12.41 19.65 -7.69
N GLY A 8 12.96 20.36 -6.69
CA GLY A 8 13.24 21.79 -6.82
C GLY A 8 11.98 22.65 -6.78
N MET A 9 10.96 22.22 -6.01
CA MET A 9 9.73 22.99 -5.85
C MET A 9 9.97 24.20 -4.94
N GLU A 10 9.34 25.31 -5.28
CA GLU A 10 9.34 26.55 -4.49
C GLU A 10 8.10 26.65 -3.58
N TRP A 11 7.64 25.51 -3.06
CA TRP A 11 6.50 25.48 -2.16
C TRP A 11 6.96 25.31 -0.71
N SER A 12 6.37 26.10 0.18
CA SER A 12 6.70 26.11 1.61
C SER A 12 5.48 26.48 2.44
N ALA A 13 5.37 25.90 3.63
CA ALA A 13 4.34 26.26 4.60
C ALA A 13 4.91 26.19 6.03
N THR A 14 4.22 26.83 6.97
CA THR A 14 4.54 26.74 8.39
C THR A 14 3.88 25.50 9.02
N GLY A 15 4.60 24.83 9.91
CA GLY A 15 4.13 23.65 10.65
C GLY A 15 5.21 22.59 10.77
N THR A 16 4.84 21.46 11.36
CA THR A 16 5.67 20.26 11.35
C THR A 16 5.83 19.73 9.92
N PRO A 17 6.91 18.98 9.60
CA PRO A 17 7.10 18.37 8.29
C PRO A 17 5.88 17.58 7.80
N ARG A 18 5.19 16.88 8.71
CA ARG A 18 3.96 16.15 8.41
C ARG A 18 2.81 17.07 8.02
N GLU A 19 2.54 18.12 8.79
CA GLU A 19 1.47 19.08 8.46
C GLU A 19 1.74 19.78 7.12
N VAL A 20 2.99 20.15 6.87
CA VAL A 20 3.44 20.75 5.61
C VAL A 20 3.22 19.78 4.45
N ALA A 21 3.62 18.51 4.60
CA ALA A 21 3.42 17.49 3.57
C ALA A 21 1.93 17.17 3.32
N THR A 22 1.10 17.13 4.36
CA THR A 22 -0.35 16.91 4.21
C THR A 22 -0.99 18.05 3.43
N ARG A 23 -0.70 19.31 3.78
CA ARG A 23 -1.21 20.47 3.03
C ARG A 23 -0.74 20.46 1.58
N PHE A 24 0.52 20.13 1.34
CA PHE A 24 1.04 19.96 -0.02
C PHE A 24 0.29 18.88 -0.79
N ALA A 25 0.03 17.72 -0.17
CA ALA A 25 -0.68 16.62 -0.81
C ALA A 25 -2.13 16.99 -1.16
N GLU A 26 -2.80 17.79 -0.32
CA GLU A 26 -4.15 18.30 -0.56
C GLU A 26 -4.17 19.36 -1.67
N GLU A 27 -3.25 20.32 -1.64
CA GLU A 27 -3.17 21.43 -2.62
C GLU A 27 -2.77 20.93 -4.02
N PHE A 28 -1.87 19.96 -4.09
CA PHE A 28 -1.34 19.39 -5.34
C PHE A 28 -1.86 17.98 -5.62
N ALA A 29 -3.05 17.66 -5.14
CA ALA A 29 -3.72 16.36 -5.33
C ALA A 29 -3.71 15.90 -6.81
N ASP A 30 -4.13 16.78 -7.72
CA ASP A 30 -4.17 16.50 -9.17
C ASP A 30 -2.79 16.21 -9.77
N LEU A 31 -1.76 16.94 -9.33
CA LEU A 31 -0.38 16.71 -9.75
C LEU A 31 0.11 15.32 -9.33
N LEU A 32 -0.22 14.95 -8.08
CA LEU A 32 0.09 13.65 -7.50
C LEU A 32 -0.76 12.53 -8.11
N GLY A 33 -1.83 12.86 -8.84
CA GLY A 33 -2.77 11.90 -9.41
C GLY A 33 -3.66 11.23 -8.37
N ALA A 34 -3.75 11.81 -7.17
CA ALA A 34 -4.67 11.38 -6.12
C ALA A 34 -5.84 12.36 -6.07
N GLY A 35 -7.09 11.90 -5.98
CA GLY A 35 -8.11 12.76 -5.41
C GLY A 35 -7.73 12.96 -3.95
N GLY A 36 -7.49 14.18 -3.47
CA GLY A 36 -6.76 14.44 -2.20
C GLY A 36 -7.23 13.69 -0.94
N LYS A 37 -8.40 13.03 -0.96
CA LYS A 37 -8.93 12.17 0.11
C LYS A 37 -8.44 10.71 0.06
N ASP A 38 -7.74 10.33 -1.00
CA ASP A 38 -7.26 8.97 -1.22
C ASP A 38 -5.89 8.73 -0.57
N LEU A 39 -5.31 9.71 0.11
CA LEU A 39 -3.97 9.60 0.71
C LEU A 39 -4.06 9.59 2.23
N VAL A 40 -3.56 8.52 2.84
CA VAL A 40 -3.50 8.34 4.29
C VAL A 40 -2.05 8.29 4.73
N TRP A 41 -1.71 9.10 5.73
CA TRP A 41 -0.38 9.09 6.32
C TRP A 41 -0.03 7.69 6.84
N THR A 42 1.21 7.24 6.62
CA THR A 42 1.68 5.91 7.03
C THR A 42 2.81 5.97 8.05
N HIS A 43 3.86 6.73 7.75
CA HIS A 43 5.00 6.93 8.64
C HIS A 43 5.85 8.11 8.16
N ASP A 44 6.75 8.55 9.03
CA ASP A 44 7.77 9.55 8.74
C ASP A 44 9.15 8.89 8.85
N GLU A 45 10.06 9.27 7.95
CA GLU A 45 11.47 8.91 8.03
C GLU A 45 12.30 10.19 8.21
N GLN A 46 12.80 10.41 9.43
CA GLN A 46 13.64 11.56 9.75
C GLN A 46 15.08 11.30 9.32
N SER A 47 15.65 12.26 8.60
CA SER A 47 17.09 12.39 8.39
C SER A 47 17.55 13.77 8.87
N ARG A 48 18.86 14.07 8.84
CA ARG A 48 19.45 15.26 9.50
C ARG A 48 18.62 16.54 9.39
N GLU A 49 18.41 17.04 8.17
CA GLU A 49 17.77 18.36 7.92
C GLU A 49 16.47 18.24 7.12
N ARG A 50 15.92 17.03 7.04
CA ARG A 50 14.73 16.73 6.24
C ARG A 50 13.99 15.50 6.74
N THR A 51 12.68 15.52 6.57
CA THR A 51 11.78 14.42 6.85
C THR A 51 11.15 13.94 5.55
N ALA A 52 11.18 12.64 5.28
CA ALA A 52 10.35 12.03 4.27
C ALA A 52 9.03 11.60 4.91
N VAL A 53 7.91 12.15 4.43
CA VAL A 53 6.57 11.84 4.91
C VAL A 53 5.91 10.91 3.88
N HIS A 54 5.53 9.72 4.33
CA HIS A 54 5.00 8.67 3.46
C HIS A 54 3.49 8.56 3.61
N PHE A 55 2.79 8.63 2.49
CA PHE A 55 1.36 8.40 2.38
C PHE A 55 1.09 7.11 1.60
N GLY A 56 0.13 6.32 2.08
CA GLY A 56 -0.45 5.21 1.34
C GLY A 56 -1.71 5.67 0.63
N GLN A 57 -1.96 5.11 -0.55
CA GLN A 57 -3.22 5.33 -1.23
C GLN A 57 -4.31 4.41 -0.66
N GLU A 58 -5.51 4.93 -0.46
CA GLU A 58 -6.73 4.21 -0.14
C GLU A 58 -7.81 4.50 -1.18
N TRP A 59 -8.74 3.56 -1.33
CA TRP A 59 -9.94 3.71 -2.14
C TRP A 59 -11.10 3.15 -1.34
N ASN A 60 -12.09 3.99 -1.00
CA ASN A 60 -13.21 3.64 -0.11
C ASN A 60 -12.75 2.97 1.21
N GLY A 61 -11.66 3.46 1.81
CA GLY A 61 -11.09 2.92 3.05
C GLY A 61 -10.33 1.60 2.88
N ILE A 62 -10.12 1.13 1.64
CA ILE A 62 -9.32 -0.06 1.33
C ILE A 62 -7.98 0.39 0.77
N ARG A 63 -6.88 -0.06 1.38
CA ARG A 63 -5.53 0.26 0.93
C ARG A 63 -5.29 -0.21 -0.51
N VAL A 64 -4.62 0.59 -1.31
CA VAL A 64 -4.22 0.27 -2.69
C VAL A 64 -2.79 -0.26 -2.70
N SER A 65 -2.61 -1.46 -3.25
CA SER A 65 -1.31 -2.10 -3.37
C SER A 65 -0.36 -1.27 -4.24
N GLY A 66 0.81 -0.93 -3.69
CA GLY A 66 1.82 -0.13 -4.38
C GLY A 66 1.45 1.34 -4.59
N GLY A 67 0.24 1.78 -4.23
CA GLY A 67 -0.17 3.18 -4.26
C GLY A 67 0.42 3.94 -3.08
N HIS A 68 1.32 4.87 -3.35
CA HIS A 68 1.99 5.65 -2.31
C HIS A 68 2.45 7.01 -2.83
N VAL A 69 2.62 7.96 -1.92
CA VAL A 69 3.26 9.25 -2.15
C VAL A 69 4.33 9.45 -1.10
N VAL A 70 5.48 10.00 -1.49
CA VAL A 70 6.54 10.42 -0.57
C VAL A 70 6.80 11.90 -0.80
N ILE A 71 6.72 12.69 0.26
CA ILE A 71 7.01 14.13 0.24
C ILE A 71 8.17 14.38 1.18
N VAL A 72 9.23 14.99 0.67
CA VAL A 72 10.42 15.33 1.44
C VAL A 72 10.37 16.81 1.81
N VAL A 73 10.39 17.09 3.11
CA VAL A 73 10.25 18.45 3.67
C VAL A 73 11.50 18.78 4.49
N SER A 74 12.04 19.99 4.33
CA SER A 74 13.12 20.49 5.20
C SER A 74 12.62 20.89 6.57
N ASP A 75 13.53 21.04 7.54
CA ASP A 75 13.18 21.52 8.89
C ASP A 75 12.60 22.95 8.90
N SER A 76 12.86 23.74 7.84
CA SER A 76 12.26 25.06 7.63
C SER A 76 10.86 25.03 7.01
N GLY A 77 10.29 23.85 6.74
CA GLY A 77 8.95 23.71 6.15
C GLY A 77 8.89 23.87 4.63
N LYS A 78 10.04 23.77 3.92
CA LYS A 78 10.07 23.78 2.45
C LYS A 78 9.92 22.36 1.90
N VAL A 79 9.05 22.17 0.91
CA VAL A 79 8.97 20.89 0.19
C VAL A 79 10.11 20.83 -0.83
N LEU A 80 11.05 19.91 -0.63
CA LEU A 80 12.24 19.75 -1.46
C LEU A 80 11.98 18.90 -2.69
N SER A 81 11.18 17.84 -2.53
CA SER A 81 10.79 16.93 -3.61
C SER A 81 9.56 16.13 -3.24
N CYS A 82 8.84 15.64 -4.25
CA CYS A 82 7.80 14.64 -4.09
C CYS A 82 7.97 13.51 -5.12
N SER A 83 7.50 12.33 -4.75
CA SER A 83 7.39 11.17 -5.64
C SER A 83 6.00 10.57 -5.46
N SER A 84 5.27 10.41 -6.56
CA SER A 84 3.97 9.75 -6.58
C SER A 84 4.05 8.44 -7.33
N GLY A 85 3.69 7.36 -6.64
CA GLY A 85 3.38 6.04 -7.17
C GLY A 85 1.88 5.73 -7.10
N VAL A 86 1.02 6.75 -7.02
CA VAL A 86 -0.44 6.60 -7.00
C VAL A 86 -0.91 5.82 -8.24
N ARG A 87 -1.87 4.92 -8.04
CA ARG A 87 -2.42 4.06 -9.08
C ARG A 87 -3.82 4.54 -9.44
N PRO A 88 -4.20 4.56 -10.73
CA PRO A 88 -5.60 4.75 -11.08
C PRO A 88 -6.41 3.57 -10.52
N VAL A 89 -7.48 3.87 -9.79
CA VAL A 89 -8.36 2.87 -9.22
C VAL A 89 -9.78 3.13 -9.70
N LEU A 90 -10.29 2.18 -10.48
CA LEU A 90 -11.70 2.08 -10.80
C LEU A 90 -12.09 0.62 -10.67
N VAL A 91 -12.61 0.26 -9.49
CA VAL A 91 -13.04 -1.09 -9.18
C VAL A 91 -14.46 -1.02 -8.65
N PRO A 92 -15.44 -1.70 -9.24
CA PRO A 92 -16.71 -1.88 -8.56
C PRO A 92 -16.49 -2.74 -7.30
N PRO A 93 -17.16 -2.44 -6.17
CA PRO A 93 -17.22 -3.39 -5.06
C PRO A 93 -17.67 -4.76 -5.58
N PRO A 94 -17.09 -5.86 -5.09
CA PRO A 94 -17.47 -7.17 -5.58
C PRO A 94 -18.92 -7.49 -5.17
N GLU A 95 -19.69 -8.10 -6.06
CA GLU A 95 -21.08 -8.51 -5.78
C GLU A 95 -21.15 -9.58 -4.70
N THR A 96 -20.10 -10.40 -4.62
CA THR A 96 -19.92 -11.45 -3.62
C THR A 96 -18.65 -11.21 -2.84
N ASP A 97 -18.62 -11.68 -1.59
CA ASP A 97 -17.43 -11.61 -0.74
C ASP A 97 -17.26 -12.95 -0.03
N VAL A 98 -16.19 -13.67 -0.37
CA VAL A 98 -15.90 -14.98 0.24
C VAL A 98 -15.57 -14.87 1.74
N GLY A 99 -15.19 -13.68 2.21
CA GLY A 99 -14.80 -13.44 3.58
C GLY A 99 -13.37 -13.88 3.91
N ALA A 100 -12.84 -13.31 5.00
CA ALA A 100 -11.45 -13.54 5.43
C ALA A 100 -11.14 -15.01 5.72
N GLU A 101 -12.09 -15.75 6.31
CA GLU A 101 -11.90 -17.16 6.67
C GLU A 101 -11.75 -18.06 5.44
N ALA A 102 -12.60 -17.89 4.44
CA ALA A 102 -12.52 -18.66 3.19
C ALA A 102 -11.23 -18.32 2.43
N ALA A 103 -10.88 -17.03 2.36
CA ALA A 103 -9.61 -16.59 1.78
C ALA A 103 -8.39 -17.20 2.49
N ARG A 104 -8.41 -17.28 3.83
CA ARG A 104 -7.35 -17.93 4.60
C ARG A 104 -7.23 -19.41 4.24
N LYS A 105 -8.35 -20.14 4.17
CA LYS A 105 -8.37 -21.56 3.79
C LYS A 105 -7.82 -21.77 2.37
N ALA A 106 -8.24 -20.94 1.41
CA ALA A 106 -7.74 -20.99 0.04
C ALA A 106 -6.23 -20.75 -0.04
N ALA A 107 -5.72 -19.75 0.71
CA ALA A 107 -4.29 -19.46 0.77
C ALA A 107 -3.46 -20.59 1.40
N VAL A 108 -3.97 -21.26 2.43
CA VAL A 108 -3.29 -22.43 3.03
C VAL A 108 -3.31 -23.62 2.08
N ALA A 109 -4.45 -23.87 1.43
CA ALA A 109 -4.61 -24.99 0.50
C ALA A 109 -3.70 -24.86 -0.74
N SER A 110 -3.44 -23.63 -1.21
CA SER A 110 -2.62 -23.40 -2.40
C SER A 110 -1.13 -23.75 -2.23
N LEU A 111 -0.64 -23.88 -1.00
CA LEU A 111 0.74 -24.30 -0.75
C LEU A 111 0.96 -25.81 -0.90
N GLY A 112 -0.11 -26.62 -0.94
CA GLY A 112 -0.03 -28.07 -1.14
C GLY A 112 0.62 -28.88 -0.01
N ASN A 113 1.47 -28.27 0.82
CA ASN A 113 2.14 -28.91 1.95
C ASN A 113 2.16 -28.00 3.19
N ALA A 114 1.39 -28.38 4.21
CA ALA A 114 1.35 -27.66 5.49
C ALA A 114 2.70 -27.65 6.24
N ALA A 115 3.64 -28.53 5.88
CA ALA A 115 4.96 -28.61 6.53
C ALA A 115 5.85 -27.36 6.30
N GLU A 116 5.55 -26.54 5.29
CA GLU A 116 6.28 -25.30 5.02
C GLU A 116 5.77 -24.11 5.86
N LEU A 117 4.58 -24.25 6.44
CA LEU A 117 4.03 -23.27 7.37
C LEU A 117 4.73 -23.45 8.71
N GLY A 118 5.32 -22.38 9.23
CA GLY A 118 5.87 -22.39 10.58
C GLY A 118 4.77 -22.65 11.61
N ASN A 119 5.13 -22.77 12.89
CA ASN A 119 4.18 -23.00 13.99
C ASN A 119 3.22 -21.81 14.27
N THR A 120 3.27 -20.75 13.46
CA THR A 120 2.42 -19.56 13.61
C THR A 120 1.21 -19.69 12.70
N ALA A 121 0.02 -19.35 13.22
CA ALA A 121 -1.19 -19.39 12.42
C ALA A 121 -1.14 -18.37 11.26
N PRO A 122 -1.64 -18.74 10.06
CA PRO A 122 -1.91 -17.80 8.97
C PRO A 122 -2.72 -16.59 9.44
N LEU A 123 -2.29 -15.39 9.06
CA LEU A 123 -2.95 -14.13 9.42
C LEU A 123 -3.52 -13.44 8.19
N VAL A 124 -4.83 -13.20 8.20
CA VAL A 124 -5.45 -12.32 7.20
C VAL A 124 -5.28 -10.88 7.65
N THR A 125 -4.55 -10.08 6.87
CA THR A 125 -4.22 -8.69 7.24
C THR A 125 -5.26 -7.67 6.75
N GLY A 126 -6.29 -8.11 6.03
CA GLY A 126 -7.38 -7.28 5.52
C GLY A 126 -7.52 -7.33 4.00
N LYS A 127 -8.46 -6.53 3.48
CA LYS A 127 -8.67 -6.30 2.05
C LYS A 127 -7.63 -5.32 1.50
N LEU A 128 -7.30 -5.48 0.23
CA LEU A 128 -6.35 -4.66 -0.51
C LEU A 128 -6.91 -4.49 -1.93
N VAL A 129 -6.88 -3.29 -2.48
CA VAL A 129 -7.07 -3.08 -3.92
C VAL A 129 -5.78 -3.45 -4.62
N LEU A 130 -5.82 -4.36 -5.58
CA LEU A 130 -4.67 -4.81 -6.37
C LEU A 130 -4.83 -4.33 -7.82
N PRO A 131 -4.18 -3.22 -8.21
CA PRO A 131 -4.05 -2.82 -9.60
C PRO A 131 -3.08 -3.74 -10.35
N SER A 132 -3.50 -4.25 -11.51
CA SER A 132 -2.65 -4.94 -12.47
C SER A 132 -2.75 -4.24 -13.84
N ALA A 133 -2.01 -4.73 -14.84
CA ALA A 133 -2.04 -4.14 -16.18
C ALA A 133 -3.45 -4.23 -16.82
N ASP A 134 -4.16 -5.32 -16.55
CA ASP A 134 -5.36 -5.69 -17.30
C ASP A 134 -6.64 -5.54 -16.47
N ARG A 135 -6.51 -5.60 -15.13
CA ARG A 135 -7.62 -5.51 -14.18
C ARG A 135 -7.22 -4.86 -12.87
N THR A 136 -8.14 -4.18 -12.23
CA THR A 136 -8.01 -3.80 -10.82
C THR A 136 -9.08 -4.57 -10.04
N GLN A 137 -8.73 -5.16 -8.91
CA GLN A 137 -9.65 -5.99 -8.13
C GLN A 137 -9.37 -5.89 -6.63
N ILE A 138 -10.33 -6.27 -5.80
CA ILE A 138 -10.15 -6.35 -4.35
C ILE A 138 -9.71 -7.77 -3.99
N VAL A 139 -8.63 -7.87 -3.21
CA VAL A 139 -8.07 -9.13 -2.74
C VAL A 139 -7.96 -9.13 -1.23
N TYR A 140 -8.02 -10.30 -0.61
CA TYR A 140 -7.53 -10.53 0.74
C TYR A 140 -6.02 -10.74 0.72
N ARG A 141 -5.32 -10.01 1.59
CA ARG A 141 -3.89 -10.25 1.85
C ARG A 141 -3.74 -11.22 3.01
N VAL A 142 -3.26 -12.43 2.72
CA VAL A 142 -3.01 -13.47 3.72
C VAL A 142 -1.52 -13.63 3.91
N LEU A 143 -1.05 -13.36 5.13
CA LEU A 143 0.31 -13.57 5.55
C LEU A 143 0.45 -15.01 6.07
N LEU A 144 1.25 -15.80 5.36
CA LEU A 144 1.61 -17.17 5.72
C LEU A 144 3.01 -17.15 6.34
N PRO A 145 3.12 -17.30 7.67
CA PRO A 145 4.41 -17.40 8.32
C PRO A 145 5.07 -18.72 7.92
N THR A 146 6.24 -18.62 7.32
CA THR A 146 7.09 -19.77 6.99
C THR A 146 7.98 -20.13 8.17
N ILE A 147 8.72 -21.24 8.06
CA ILE A 147 9.73 -21.65 9.04
C ILE A 147 10.67 -20.49 9.39
N PRO A 148 11.08 -20.32 10.67
CA PRO A 148 12.01 -19.27 11.09
C PRO A 148 13.26 -19.21 10.20
N GLY A 149 13.59 -18.02 9.71
CA GLY A 149 14.72 -17.78 8.80
C GLY A 149 14.33 -17.70 7.31
N LEU A 150 13.10 -18.06 6.95
CA LEU A 150 12.56 -17.83 5.61
C LEU A 150 11.74 -16.52 5.55
N ALA A 151 11.66 -15.93 4.36
CA ALA A 151 10.85 -14.75 4.10
C ALA A 151 9.36 -15.06 4.33
N LYS A 152 8.60 -14.12 4.89
CA LYS A 152 7.16 -14.29 5.08
C LYS A 152 6.50 -14.43 3.72
N LEU A 153 5.66 -15.44 3.53
CA LEU A 153 4.94 -15.61 2.28
C LEU A 153 3.62 -14.84 2.36
N VAL A 154 3.28 -14.12 1.30
CA VAL A 154 2.02 -13.39 1.20
C VAL A 154 1.25 -13.97 0.02
N VAL A 155 0.05 -14.46 0.31
CA VAL A 155 -0.90 -14.92 -0.71
C VAL A 155 -2.00 -13.89 -0.84
N LEU A 156 -2.26 -13.48 -2.07
CA LEU A 156 -3.35 -12.59 -2.44
C LEU A 156 -4.48 -13.44 -3.00
N VAL A 157 -5.65 -13.37 -2.37
CA VAL A 157 -6.83 -14.15 -2.73
C VAL A 157 -7.93 -13.22 -3.21
N ASP A 158 -8.52 -13.49 -4.36
CA ASP A 158 -9.62 -12.70 -4.91
C ASP A 158 -10.80 -12.66 -3.91
N ALA A 159 -11.27 -11.47 -3.57
CA ALA A 159 -12.35 -11.33 -2.60
C ALA A 159 -13.71 -11.81 -3.12
N ALA A 160 -13.92 -11.79 -4.45
CA ALA A 160 -15.16 -12.24 -5.07
C ALA A 160 -15.19 -13.76 -5.22
N THR A 161 -14.11 -14.36 -5.74
CA THR A 161 -14.11 -15.79 -6.09
C THR A 161 -13.45 -16.69 -5.07
N GLY A 162 -12.54 -16.16 -4.24
CA GLY A 162 -11.69 -16.96 -3.36
C GLY A 162 -10.50 -17.61 -4.07
N ASP A 163 -10.27 -17.31 -5.34
CA ASP A 163 -9.14 -17.85 -6.10
C ASP A 163 -7.83 -17.18 -5.68
N VAL A 164 -6.74 -17.94 -5.65
CA VAL A 164 -5.41 -17.37 -5.43
C VAL A 164 -4.95 -16.63 -6.67
N VAL A 165 -4.71 -15.33 -6.50
CA VAL A 165 -4.29 -14.42 -7.59
C VAL A 165 -2.78 -14.37 -7.69
N GLN A 166 -2.10 -14.32 -6.56
CA GLN A 166 -0.65 -14.13 -6.51
C GLN A 166 -0.08 -14.68 -5.20
N THR A 167 1.12 -15.25 -5.28
CA THR A 167 1.94 -15.58 -4.11
C THR A 167 3.26 -14.84 -4.22
N VAL A 168 3.66 -14.13 -3.18
CA VAL A 168 4.90 -13.34 -3.14
C VAL A 168 5.68 -13.60 -1.86
N ASN A 169 7.01 -13.63 -1.99
CA ASN A 169 7.90 -13.61 -0.83
C ASN A 169 8.04 -12.17 -0.33
N ASP A 170 7.58 -11.89 0.89
CA ASP A 170 7.76 -10.62 1.57
C ASP A 170 9.12 -10.62 2.28
N VAL A 171 10.15 -10.26 1.52
CA VAL A 171 11.56 -10.23 1.98
C VAL A 171 11.92 -8.88 2.61
N ARG A 172 10.94 -8.09 3.06
CA ARG A 172 11.21 -6.79 3.70
C ARG A 172 12.05 -7.01 4.96
N ARG A 173 13.32 -6.59 4.89
CA ARG A 173 14.27 -6.52 6.01
C ARG A 173 13.98 -5.29 6.86
#